data_AF-A0A6M7WL31-F1
#
_entry.id   AF-A0A6M7WL31-F1
#
_cell.length_a   1.000
_cell.length_b   1.000
_cell.length_c   1.000
_cell.angle_alpha   90.00
_cell.angle_beta   90.00
_cell.angle_gamma   90.00
#
_symmetry.space_group_name_H-M   'P 1'
#
loop_
_entity.id
_entity.type
_entity.pdbx_description
1 polymer ?
#
loop_
_entity_poly.entity_id
_entity_poly.type
_entity_poly.pdbx_seq_one_letter_code
_entity_poly.pdbx_strand_id
1 'polypeptide(L)'
;MKEFDLFLSHNGVDKTWVEHLATVVEADRNGSLLKVFFDKWDIPPGGDIPLELEQGLQNSRYIGLVLSPEALLSDWVSLERSTAIYSDPRAKQRSLIPLLRRDCEIPSMLARLNMIDFRHNVDFDAGVAKLVAHLRGLPSIRGNTSSPGELHLREDVALFRRQRVIFERPAFETPCIWELFLRELKEAADMTLAALNTGSLYSRDKTLLASFPGRNEYITPQFREVFAAIANLVVKMKRDVVEFEALFMSVVSGYRHHLNFYAMLVSSAGSTSSDNVQSMVDFMDRIDSGRNQILSLLNTLLDPSGGERFSPIELSSEIIRKGQFGGADRIKEALHWS
;
A
#
# COMPACT_ATOMS: atom_id res chain seq x y z
N MET A 1 -33.92 -25.57 11.85
CA MET A 1 -33.51 -24.37 11.08
C MET A 1 -32.02 -24.20 11.29
N LYS A 2 -31.23 -23.79 10.29
CA LYS A 2 -29.78 -23.56 10.47
C LYS A 2 -29.58 -22.41 11.47
N GLU A 3 -28.56 -22.52 12.32
CA GLU A 3 -28.28 -21.52 13.37
C GLU A 3 -27.50 -20.33 12.82
N PHE A 4 -26.60 -20.60 11.86
CA PHE A 4 -25.74 -19.60 11.24
C PHE A 4 -26.08 -19.45 9.76
N ASP A 5 -25.97 -18.24 9.23
CA ASP A 5 -26.10 -17.98 7.81
C ASP A 5 -24.81 -18.35 7.06
N LEU A 6 -23.65 -18.11 7.68
CA LEU A 6 -22.34 -18.30 7.05
C LEU A 6 -21.32 -18.89 8.02
N PHE A 7 -20.66 -19.98 7.63
CA PHE A 7 -19.43 -20.47 8.25
C PHE A 7 -18.21 -19.93 7.49
N LEU A 8 -17.24 -19.32 8.18
CA LEU A 8 -16.00 -18.84 7.55
C LEU A 8 -14.84 -19.82 7.78
N SER A 9 -14.57 -20.67 6.78
CA SER A 9 -13.40 -21.55 6.77
C SER A 9 -12.17 -20.79 6.32
N HIS A 10 -11.13 -20.78 7.14
CA HIS A 10 -9.94 -19.98 6.90
C HIS A 10 -8.73 -20.53 7.64
N ASN A 11 -7.54 -20.25 7.12
CA ASN A 11 -6.29 -20.50 7.82
C ASN A 11 -6.03 -19.40 8.86
N GLY A 12 -5.38 -19.74 9.98
CA GLY A 12 -5.04 -18.80 11.05
C GLY A 12 -4.24 -17.57 10.59
N VAL A 13 -3.46 -17.65 9.51
CA VAL A 13 -2.74 -16.48 8.95
C VAL A 13 -3.68 -15.39 8.43
N ASP A 14 -4.89 -15.76 7.99
CA ASP A 14 -5.88 -14.82 7.45
C ASP A 14 -6.88 -14.34 8.52
N LYS A 15 -6.73 -14.78 9.77
CA LYS A 15 -7.73 -14.60 10.85
C LYS A 15 -8.14 -13.15 11.10
N THR A 16 -7.20 -12.20 11.09
CA THR A 16 -7.52 -10.76 11.24
C THR A 16 -8.40 -10.24 10.11
N TRP A 17 -8.16 -10.69 8.88
CA TRP A 17 -8.98 -10.29 7.73
C TRP A 17 -10.36 -10.93 7.78
N VAL A 18 -10.45 -12.19 8.21
CA VAL A 18 -11.72 -12.92 8.38
C VAL A 18 -12.58 -12.31 9.48
N GLU A 19 -11.97 -11.90 10.59
CA GLU A 19 -12.66 -11.18 11.67
C GLU A 19 -13.30 -9.89 11.13
N HIS A 20 -12.56 -9.11 10.33
CA HIS A 20 -13.10 -7.91 9.69
C HIS A 20 -14.26 -8.24 8.74
N LEU A 21 -14.13 -9.26 7.88
CA LEU A 21 -15.20 -9.71 7.00
C LEU A 21 -16.46 -10.11 7.80
N ALA A 22 -16.30 -10.92 8.84
CA ALA A 22 -17.39 -11.36 9.71
C ALA A 22 -18.11 -10.17 10.34
N THR A 23 -17.35 -9.20 10.89
CA THR A 23 -17.91 -7.98 11.48
C THR A 23 -18.74 -7.19 10.47
N VAL A 24 -18.23 -6.98 9.25
CA VAL A 24 -18.95 -6.20 8.23
C VAL A 24 -20.20 -6.95 7.73
N VAL A 25 -20.13 -8.27 7.58
CA VAL A 25 -21.30 -9.10 7.21
C VAL A 25 -22.39 -9.03 8.28
N GLU A 26 -22.03 -9.19 9.57
CA GLU A 26 -22.99 -9.07 10.68
C GLU A 26 -23.46 -7.64 10.92
N ALA A 27 -22.73 -6.63 10.44
CA ALA A 27 -23.14 -5.22 10.52
C ALA A 27 -24.26 -4.84 9.54
N ASP A 28 -24.56 -5.69 8.54
CA ASP A 28 -25.66 -5.42 7.61
C ASP A 28 -27.02 -5.36 8.35
N ARG A 29 -27.80 -4.33 8.05
CA ARG A 29 -29.11 -4.07 8.68
C ARG A 29 -30.28 -4.18 7.70
N ASN A 30 -30.02 -4.59 6.47
CA ASN A 30 -31.02 -4.65 5.39
C ASN A 30 -31.89 -5.91 5.45
N GLY A 31 -32.49 -6.19 6.61
CA GLY A 31 -33.36 -7.34 6.83
C GLY A 31 -33.10 -8.01 8.18
N SER A 32 -33.33 -9.33 8.27
CA SER A 32 -32.95 -10.11 9.45
C SER A 32 -31.44 -10.03 9.67
N LEU A 33 -31.02 -10.00 10.94
CA LEU A 33 -29.60 -10.04 11.30
C LEU A 33 -28.98 -11.32 10.73
N LEU A 34 -27.87 -11.17 10.01
CA LEU A 34 -27.06 -12.30 9.57
C LEU A 34 -26.20 -12.76 10.73
N LYS A 35 -26.10 -14.08 10.93
CA LYS A 35 -25.23 -14.68 11.95
C LYS A 35 -24.08 -15.42 11.27
N VAL A 36 -22.85 -15.06 11.62
CA VAL A 36 -21.63 -15.68 11.08
C VAL A 36 -21.01 -16.57 12.16
N PHE A 37 -20.70 -17.81 11.81
CA PHE A 37 -19.84 -18.65 12.65
C PHE A 37 -18.38 -18.28 12.38
N PHE A 38 -17.71 -17.77 13.40
CA PHE A 38 -16.28 -17.44 13.39
C PHE A 38 -15.61 -18.06 14.62
N ASP A 39 -14.56 -18.85 14.40
CA ASP A 39 -13.93 -19.70 15.42
C ASP A 39 -13.56 -18.93 16.71
N LYS A 40 -13.10 -17.69 16.60
CA LYS A 40 -12.71 -16.83 17.73
C LYS A 40 -13.90 -16.38 18.59
N TRP A 41 -15.10 -16.28 18.00
CA TRP A 41 -16.29 -15.78 18.67
C TRP A 41 -17.14 -16.92 19.22
N ASP A 42 -17.28 -18.01 18.45
CA ASP A 42 -18.25 -19.06 18.74
C ASP A 42 -17.67 -20.26 19.49
N ILE A 43 -16.35 -20.49 19.47
CA ILE A 43 -15.72 -21.57 20.26
C ILE A 43 -15.44 -21.07 21.68
N PRO A 44 -16.10 -21.61 22.71
CA PRO A 44 -15.91 -21.15 24.08
C PRO A 44 -14.55 -21.59 24.65
N PRO A 45 -14.00 -20.87 25.65
CA PRO A 45 -12.83 -21.33 26.39
C PRO A 45 -13.05 -22.74 26.97
N GLY A 46 -12.18 -23.69 26.62
CA GLY A 46 -12.30 -25.09 27.02
C GLY A 46 -13.14 -25.97 26.09
N GLY A 47 -13.66 -25.43 24.98
CA GLY A 47 -14.37 -26.19 23.96
C GLY A 47 -13.46 -27.13 23.16
N ASP A 48 -14.07 -28.21 22.64
CA ASP A 48 -13.41 -29.16 21.73
C ASP A 48 -13.40 -28.57 20.31
N ILE A 49 -12.27 -27.98 19.92
CA ILE A 49 -12.13 -27.22 18.66
C ILE A 49 -12.59 -28.03 17.43
N PRO A 50 -12.10 -29.27 17.18
CA PRO A 50 -12.61 -30.10 16.08
C PRO A 50 -14.12 -30.28 16.09
N LEU A 51 -14.71 -30.57 17.25
CA LEU A 51 -16.14 -30.81 17.37
C LEU A 51 -16.96 -29.53 17.11
N GLU A 52 -16.55 -28.40 17.68
CA GLU A 52 -17.23 -27.11 17.51
C GLU A 52 -17.14 -26.61 16.06
N LEU A 53 -16.00 -26.82 15.38
CA LEU A 53 -15.87 -26.53 13.96
C LEU A 53 -16.78 -27.40 13.10
N GLU A 54 -16.87 -28.71 13.41
CA GLU A 54 -17.80 -29.61 12.71
C GLU A 54 -19.26 -29.20 12.93
N GLN A 55 -19.63 -28.83 14.16
CA GLN A 55 -20.97 -28.33 14.47
C GLN A 55 -21.27 -27.01 13.77
N GLY A 56 -20.35 -26.04 13.79
CA GLY A 56 -20.48 -24.77 13.08
C GLY A 56 -20.68 -24.99 11.58
N LEU A 57 -19.90 -25.90 10.98
CA LEU A 57 -20.02 -26.28 9.58
C LEU A 57 -21.39 -26.93 9.28
N GLN A 58 -21.83 -27.87 10.11
CA GLN A 58 -23.10 -28.57 9.95
C GLN A 58 -24.32 -27.68 10.24
N ASN A 59 -24.19 -26.66 11.09
CA ASN A 59 -25.28 -25.76 11.48
C ASN A 59 -25.32 -24.45 10.68
N SER A 60 -24.43 -24.29 9.70
CA SER A 60 -24.41 -23.13 8.79
C SER A 60 -25.18 -23.39 7.49
N ARG A 61 -25.80 -22.33 6.95
CA ARG A 61 -26.50 -22.39 5.65
C ARG A 61 -25.52 -22.32 4.48
N TYR A 62 -24.50 -21.48 4.57
CA TYR A 62 -23.43 -21.34 3.58
C TYR A 62 -22.05 -21.53 4.21
N ILE A 63 -21.08 -21.91 3.39
CA ILE A 63 -19.67 -22.08 3.75
C ILE A 63 -18.88 -21.08 2.89
N GLY A 64 -18.33 -20.05 3.52
CA GLY A 64 -17.36 -19.14 2.92
C GLY A 64 -15.97 -19.74 3.08
N LEU A 65 -15.39 -20.23 1.99
CA LEU A 65 -14.04 -20.78 1.98
C LEU A 65 -13.07 -19.66 1.59
N VAL A 66 -12.28 -19.18 2.56
CA VAL A 66 -11.27 -18.16 2.35
C VAL A 66 -10.05 -18.81 1.70
N LEU A 67 -9.74 -18.39 0.48
CA LEU A 67 -8.68 -18.98 -0.31
C LEU A 67 -7.40 -18.14 -0.25
N SER A 68 -6.37 -18.80 0.24
CA SER A 68 -4.99 -18.36 0.32
C SER A 68 -4.07 -19.58 0.12
N PRO A 69 -2.78 -19.40 -0.17
CA PRO A 69 -1.84 -20.52 -0.31
C PRO A 69 -1.89 -21.51 0.86
N GLU A 70 -1.99 -20.99 2.09
CA GLU A 70 -1.99 -21.77 3.32
C GLU A 70 -3.33 -22.49 3.54
N ALA A 71 -4.46 -21.83 3.24
CA ALA A 71 -5.78 -22.43 3.37
C ALA A 71 -5.99 -23.63 2.44
N LEU A 72 -5.34 -23.66 1.26
CA LEU A 72 -5.41 -24.80 0.36
C LEU A 72 -4.71 -26.05 0.91
N LEU A 73 -3.70 -25.88 1.75
CA LEU A 73 -2.93 -27.00 2.33
C LEU A 73 -3.62 -27.61 3.56
N SER A 74 -4.35 -26.81 4.33
CA SER A 74 -4.98 -27.24 5.60
C SER A 74 -6.50 -27.31 5.51
N ASP A 75 -7.13 -26.17 5.24
CA ASP A 75 -8.57 -25.96 5.43
C ASP A 75 -9.37 -26.63 4.33
N TRP A 76 -8.93 -26.47 3.08
CA TRP A 76 -9.51 -27.16 1.94
C TRP A 76 -9.42 -28.69 2.09
N VAL A 77 -8.26 -29.21 2.50
CA VAL A 77 -8.05 -30.66 2.69
C VAL A 77 -8.99 -31.23 3.75
N SER A 78 -9.21 -30.48 4.83
CA SER A 78 -10.13 -30.87 5.91
C SER A 78 -11.58 -30.81 5.45
N LEU A 79 -11.95 -29.72 4.75
CA LEU A 79 -13.29 -29.51 4.22
C LEU A 79 -13.68 -30.51 3.13
N GLU A 80 -12.76 -30.88 2.24
CA GLU A 80 -13.00 -31.84 1.15
C GLU A 80 -13.46 -33.20 1.69
N ARG A 81 -13.06 -33.55 2.91
CA ARG A 81 -13.47 -34.78 3.60
C ARG A 81 -14.79 -34.65 4.35
N SER A 82 -15.34 -33.44 4.48
CA SER A 82 -16.58 -33.17 5.21
C SER A 82 -17.82 -33.55 4.40
N THR A 83 -18.82 -34.12 5.07
CA THR A 83 -20.12 -34.46 4.46
C THR A 83 -20.89 -33.23 3.99
N ALA A 84 -20.63 -32.06 4.58
CA ALA A 84 -21.25 -30.79 4.23
C ALA A 84 -20.99 -30.40 2.77
N ILE A 85 -19.76 -30.60 2.26
CA ILE A 85 -19.45 -30.36 0.84
C ILE A 85 -20.16 -31.37 -0.07
N TYR A 86 -20.19 -32.64 0.32
CA TYR A 86 -20.87 -33.69 -0.45
C TYR A 86 -22.40 -33.57 -0.45
N SER A 87 -22.98 -32.73 0.40
CA SER A 87 -24.42 -32.47 0.40
C SER A 87 -24.89 -31.67 -0.82
N ASP A 88 -23.99 -30.93 -1.49
CA ASP A 88 -24.27 -30.21 -2.75
C ASP A 88 -23.16 -30.39 -3.81
N PRO A 89 -22.93 -31.62 -4.29
CA PRO A 89 -21.77 -31.94 -5.14
C PRO A 89 -21.88 -31.35 -6.56
N ARG A 90 -23.08 -30.90 -6.95
CA ARG A 90 -23.35 -30.22 -8.22
C ARG A 90 -23.49 -28.70 -8.07
N ALA A 91 -23.25 -28.15 -6.87
CA ALA A 91 -23.38 -26.72 -6.57
C ALA A 91 -24.76 -26.14 -6.94
N LYS A 92 -25.84 -26.91 -6.78
CA LYS A 92 -27.20 -26.46 -7.07
C LYS A 92 -27.69 -25.46 -6.04
N GLN A 93 -27.36 -25.69 -4.77
CA GLN A 93 -27.70 -24.81 -3.65
C GLN A 93 -26.68 -23.69 -3.48
N ARG A 94 -25.50 -23.81 -4.13
CA ARG A 94 -24.42 -22.81 -4.07
C ARG A 94 -24.03 -22.55 -2.62
N SER A 95 -23.97 -23.63 -1.84
CA SER A 95 -23.70 -23.60 -0.40
C SER A 95 -22.24 -23.28 -0.10
N LEU A 96 -21.31 -23.74 -0.96
CA LEU A 96 -19.89 -23.41 -0.89
C LEU A 96 -19.58 -22.16 -1.73
N ILE A 97 -19.05 -21.12 -1.09
CA ILE A 97 -18.74 -19.82 -1.67
C ILE A 97 -17.23 -19.59 -1.55
N PRO A 98 -16.46 -19.69 -2.65
CA PRO A 98 -15.03 -19.38 -2.61
C PRO A 98 -14.80 -17.87 -2.49
N LEU A 99 -14.02 -17.47 -1.49
CA LEU A 99 -13.63 -16.08 -1.21
C LEU A 99 -12.12 -15.96 -1.46
N LEU A 100 -11.73 -15.50 -2.65
CA LEU A 100 -10.33 -15.46 -3.07
C LEU A 100 -9.59 -14.29 -2.40
N ARG A 101 -8.81 -14.58 -1.36
CA ARG A 101 -8.12 -13.56 -0.56
C ARG A 101 -6.71 -13.25 -1.07
N ARG A 102 -5.97 -14.27 -1.50
CA ARG A 102 -4.61 -14.15 -2.06
C ARG A 102 -4.46 -15.05 -3.27
N ASP A 103 -3.50 -14.75 -4.14
CA ASP A 103 -3.17 -15.60 -5.28
C ASP A 103 -2.73 -16.99 -4.80
N CYS A 104 -3.32 -18.04 -5.37
CA CYS A 104 -3.01 -19.43 -5.05
C CYS A 104 -3.39 -20.37 -6.21
N GLU A 105 -2.86 -21.60 -6.19
CA GLU A 105 -3.17 -22.61 -7.20
C GLU A 105 -4.52 -23.29 -6.90
N ILE A 106 -5.59 -22.73 -7.45
CA ILE A 106 -6.96 -23.17 -7.15
C ILE A 106 -7.24 -24.57 -7.74
N PRO A 107 -7.62 -25.58 -6.92
CA PRO A 107 -8.01 -26.89 -7.39
C PRO A 107 -9.18 -26.86 -8.38
N SER A 108 -9.21 -27.80 -9.33
CA SER A 108 -10.23 -27.87 -10.39
C SER A 108 -11.68 -27.88 -9.86
N MET A 109 -11.91 -28.51 -8.71
CA MET A 109 -13.23 -28.56 -8.07
C MET A 109 -13.72 -27.19 -7.58
N LEU A 110 -12.81 -26.31 -7.18
CA LEU A 110 -13.09 -24.93 -6.78
C LEU A 110 -13.10 -23.99 -7.99
N ALA A 111 -12.23 -24.23 -8.97
CA ALA A 111 -12.10 -23.39 -10.17
C ALA A 111 -13.38 -23.33 -11.02
N ARG A 112 -14.28 -24.33 -10.90
CA ARG A 112 -15.59 -24.33 -11.55
C ARG A 112 -16.65 -23.47 -10.85
N LEU A 113 -16.41 -23.05 -9.61
CA LEU A 113 -17.35 -22.26 -8.81
C LEU A 113 -17.10 -20.78 -9.09
N ASN A 114 -18.18 -19.99 -9.12
CA ASN A 114 -18.03 -18.54 -9.20
C ASN A 114 -17.52 -18.00 -7.86
N MET A 115 -16.39 -17.31 -7.89
CA MET A 115 -15.67 -16.85 -6.70
C MET A 115 -15.94 -15.37 -6.46
N ILE A 116 -15.88 -14.94 -5.20
CA ILE A 116 -15.82 -13.53 -4.85
C ILE A 116 -14.35 -13.17 -4.65
N ASP A 117 -13.85 -12.24 -5.47
CA ASP A 117 -12.45 -11.81 -5.42
C ASP A 117 -12.26 -10.72 -4.37
N PHE A 118 -11.40 -11.01 -3.39
CA PHE A 118 -11.00 -10.16 -2.27
C PHE A 118 -9.50 -9.90 -2.24
N ARG A 119 -8.76 -10.19 -3.33
CA ARG A 119 -7.33 -9.91 -3.43
C ARG A 119 -7.03 -8.42 -3.33
N HIS A 120 -7.94 -7.59 -3.83
CA HIS A 120 -7.81 -6.14 -3.83
C HIS A 120 -8.76 -5.51 -2.82
N ASN A 121 -8.22 -4.77 -1.85
CA ASN A 121 -9.02 -4.08 -0.82
C ASN A 121 -10.08 -3.12 -1.41
N VAL A 122 -9.81 -2.55 -2.59
CA VAL A 122 -10.75 -1.65 -3.29
C VAL A 122 -12.06 -2.33 -3.68
N ASP A 123 -12.03 -3.65 -3.85
CA ASP A 123 -13.19 -4.45 -4.19
C ASP A 123 -13.87 -5.06 -2.96
N PHE A 124 -13.35 -4.81 -1.75
CA PHE A 124 -13.84 -5.42 -0.52
C PHE A 124 -15.33 -5.14 -0.29
N ASP A 125 -15.76 -3.88 -0.32
CA ASP A 125 -17.17 -3.53 -0.10
C ASP A 125 -18.09 -4.11 -1.18
N ALA A 126 -17.63 -4.12 -2.44
CA ALA A 126 -18.38 -4.73 -3.53
C ALA A 126 -18.47 -6.26 -3.40
N GLY A 127 -17.39 -6.90 -2.94
CA GLY A 127 -17.34 -8.32 -2.63
C GLY A 127 -18.26 -8.68 -1.46
N VAL A 128 -18.24 -7.88 -0.39
CA VAL A 128 -19.14 -8.04 0.76
C VAL A 128 -20.59 -7.85 0.32
N ALA A 129 -20.90 -6.84 -0.49
CA ALA A 129 -22.25 -6.64 -1.01
C ALA A 129 -22.74 -7.84 -1.84
N LYS A 130 -21.88 -8.41 -2.68
CA LYS A 130 -22.18 -9.67 -3.41
C LYS A 130 -22.41 -10.84 -2.46
N LEU A 131 -21.58 -10.98 -1.43
CA LEU A 131 -21.68 -12.03 -0.43
C LEU A 131 -23.00 -11.90 0.33
N VAL A 132 -23.28 -10.74 0.92
CA VAL A 132 -24.52 -10.44 1.66
C VAL A 132 -25.75 -10.65 0.79
N ALA A 133 -25.74 -10.19 -0.47
CA ALA A 133 -26.85 -10.42 -1.40
C ALA A 133 -27.11 -11.93 -1.60
N HIS A 134 -26.05 -12.72 -1.79
CA HIS A 134 -26.16 -14.17 -1.91
C HIS A 134 -26.67 -14.82 -0.63
N LEU A 135 -26.14 -14.43 0.54
CA LEU A 135 -26.60 -14.93 1.84
C LEU A 135 -28.09 -14.67 2.02
N ARG A 136 -28.59 -13.49 1.60
CA ARG A 136 -30.01 -13.11 1.67
C ARG A 136 -30.88 -13.71 0.57
N GLY A 137 -30.32 -14.47 -0.37
CA GLY A 137 -31.06 -15.03 -1.51
C GLY A 137 -31.53 -13.97 -2.51
N LEU A 138 -30.92 -12.79 -2.49
CA LEU A 138 -31.20 -11.72 -3.44
C LEU A 138 -30.59 -12.06 -4.80
N PRO A 139 -31.24 -11.68 -5.91
CA PRO A 139 -30.67 -11.88 -7.24
C PRO A 139 -29.35 -11.13 -7.35
N SER A 140 -28.38 -11.73 -8.07
CA SER A 140 -27.12 -11.06 -8.38
C SER A 140 -27.40 -9.73 -9.07
N ILE A 141 -26.75 -8.67 -8.59
CA ILE A 141 -26.84 -7.33 -9.17
C ILE A 141 -26.47 -7.43 -10.66
N ARG A 142 -27.41 -7.06 -11.54
CA ARG A 142 -27.22 -7.07 -13.00
C ARG A 142 -26.77 -5.68 -13.45
N GLY A 143 -25.58 -5.58 -14.02
CA GLY A 143 -24.97 -4.27 -14.35
C GLY A 143 -24.53 -3.57 -13.06
N ASN A 144 -23.30 -3.03 -13.04
CA ASN A 144 -22.72 -2.52 -11.81
C ASN A 144 -23.49 -1.26 -11.32
N THR A 145 -23.88 -1.24 -10.04
CA THR A 145 -24.48 -0.07 -9.37
C THR A 145 -23.42 0.91 -8.86
N SER A 146 -22.13 0.63 -9.06
CA SER A 146 -21.08 1.63 -8.84
C SER A 146 -21.38 2.85 -9.69
N SER A 147 -21.37 4.03 -9.07
CA SER A 147 -21.43 5.25 -9.86
C SER A 147 -20.26 5.24 -10.86
N PRO A 148 -20.39 5.81 -12.07
CA PRO A 148 -19.27 5.93 -13.00
C PRO A 148 -18.02 6.54 -12.34
N GLY A 149 -18.20 7.44 -11.37
CA GLY A 149 -17.11 8.02 -10.59
C GLY A 149 -16.36 7.01 -9.71
N GLU A 150 -17.04 6.07 -9.07
CA GLU A 150 -16.40 5.01 -8.28
C GLU A 150 -15.60 4.05 -9.17
N LEU A 151 -16.14 3.69 -10.34
CA LEU A 151 -15.43 2.82 -11.29
C LEU A 151 -14.14 3.48 -11.79
N HIS A 152 -14.24 4.75 -12.23
CA HIS A 152 -13.08 5.51 -12.69
C HIS A 152 -12.03 5.68 -11.58
N LEU A 153 -12.46 5.88 -10.33
CA LEU A 153 -11.55 5.95 -9.20
C LEU A 153 -10.81 4.62 -9.00
N ARG A 154 -11.48 3.48 -9.12
CA ARG A 154 -10.84 2.16 -9.02
C ARG A 154 -9.83 1.94 -10.14
N GLU A 155 -10.19 2.30 -11.36
CA GLU A 155 -9.30 2.22 -12.52
C GLU A 155 -8.05 3.08 -12.29
N ASP A 156 -8.21 4.34 -11.91
CA ASP A 156 -7.09 5.25 -11.65
C ASP A 156 -6.20 4.79 -10.50
N VAL A 157 -6.76 4.26 -9.41
CA VAL A 157 -5.99 3.65 -8.32
C VAL A 157 -5.18 2.45 -8.82
N ALA A 158 -5.77 1.59 -9.67
CA ALA A 158 -5.06 0.45 -10.24
C ALA A 158 -3.92 0.88 -11.16
N LEU A 159 -4.12 1.95 -11.94
CA LEU A 159 -3.05 2.56 -12.75
C LEU A 159 -1.95 3.13 -11.86
N PHE A 160 -2.31 3.85 -10.80
CA PHE A 160 -1.36 4.46 -9.88
C PHE A 160 -0.49 3.45 -9.15
N ARG A 161 -1.04 2.28 -8.77
CA ARG A 161 -0.24 1.20 -8.15
C ARG A 161 0.94 0.77 -9.01
N ARG A 162 0.83 0.83 -10.34
CA ARG A 162 1.93 0.52 -11.27
C ARG A 162 2.99 1.62 -11.34
N GLN A 163 2.63 2.85 -10.95
CA GLN A 163 3.51 4.03 -10.96
C GLN A 163 4.26 4.22 -9.65
N ARG A 164 3.93 3.47 -8.60
CA ARG A 164 4.58 3.56 -7.29
C ARG A 164 6.09 3.39 -7.36
N VAL A 165 6.58 2.54 -8.27
CA VAL A 165 8.01 2.30 -8.53
C VAL A 165 8.80 3.58 -8.85
N ILE A 166 8.14 4.66 -9.31
CA ILE A 166 8.78 5.96 -9.50
C ILE A 166 9.20 6.55 -8.14
N PHE A 167 8.40 6.34 -7.10
CA PHE A 167 8.55 6.96 -5.78
C PHE A 167 9.12 6.00 -4.74
N GLU A 168 9.22 4.71 -5.03
CA GLU A 168 9.91 3.69 -4.20
C GLU A 168 11.41 3.61 -4.52
N ARG A 169 12.01 4.76 -4.87
CA ARG A 169 13.45 4.87 -5.17
C ARG A 169 14.14 5.64 -4.04
N PRO A 170 15.45 5.43 -3.80
CA PRO A 170 16.21 6.15 -2.77
C PRO A 170 16.05 7.68 -2.82
N ALA A 171 15.81 8.24 -4.01
CA ALA A 171 15.54 9.66 -4.22
C ALA A 171 14.33 10.23 -3.46
N PHE A 172 13.41 9.38 -2.99
CA PHE A 172 12.22 9.75 -2.22
C PHE A 172 12.14 9.05 -0.86
N GLU A 173 12.89 7.96 -0.65
CA GLU A 173 12.86 7.18 0.59
C GLU A 173 13.99 7.52 1.55
N THR A 174 15.08 8.11 1.06
CA THR A 174 16.26 8.40 1.88
C THR A 174 16.45 9.91 2.12
N PRO A 175 16.63 10.36 3.38
CA PRO A 175 16.97 11.75 3.70
C PRO A 175 18.26 12.21 3.02
N CYS A 176 18.38 13.52 2.75
CA CYS A 176 19.57 14.08 2.10
C CYS A 176 20.87 13.67 2.80
N ILE A 177 20.90 13.71 4.13
CA ILE A 177 22.11 13.42 4.92
C ILE A 177 22.64 11.98 4.75
N TRP A 178 21.83 11.00 4.32
CA TRP A 178 22.24 9.60 4.32
C TRP A 178 22.80 9.07 3.00
N GLU A 179 22.21 9.36 1.84
CA GLU A 179 22.56 8.55 0.66
C GLU A 179 22.63 9.23 -0.69
N LEU A 180 22.37 10.53 -0.83
CA LEU A 180 22.23 11.07 -2.19
C LEU A 180 23.40 11.95 -2.58
N PHE A 181 24.15 11.52 -3.59
CA PHE A 181 24.96 12.45 -4.34
C PHE A 181 24.04 13.46 -5.05
N LEU A 182 24.39 14.74 -5.03
CA LEU A 182 23.65 15.83 -5.69
C LEU A 182 23.28 15.47 -7.14
N ARG A 183 24.22 14.82 -7.84
CA ARG A 183 24.03 14.36 -9.21
C ARG A 183 22.90 13.35 -9.33
N GLU A 184 22.89 12.32 -8.49
CA GLU A 184 21.90 11.24 -8.54
C GLU A 184 20.51 11.76 -8.23
N LEU A 185 20.40 12.70 -7.28
CA LEU A 185 19.13 13.33 -6.97
C LEU A 185 18.62 14.22 -8.12
N LYS A 186 19.50 14.98 -8.78
CA LYS A 186 19.14 15.76 -9.98
C LYS A 186 18.68 14.84 -11.13
N GLU A 187 19.43 13.78 -11.39
CA GLU A 187 19.08 12.78 -12.41
C GLU A 187 17.75 12.08 -12.08
N ALA A 188 17.53 11.70 -10.82
CA ALA A 188 16.28 11.10 -10.36
C ALA A 188 15.09 12.05 -10.51
N ALA A 189 15.26 13.35 -10.25
CA ALA A 189 14.23 14.36 -10.49
C ALA A 189 13.87 14.46 -11.98
N ASP A 190 14.86 14.50 -12.87
CA ASP A 190 14.66 14.53 -14.32
C ASP A 190 13.95 13.28 -14.84
N MET A 191 14.39 12.11 -14.38
CA MET A 191 13.75 10.84 -14.69
C MET A 191 12.30 10.79 -14.19
N THR A 192 12.02 11.33 -12.99
CA THR A 192 10.66 11.41 -12.46
C THR A 192 9.78 12.27 -13.36
N LEU A 193 10.22 13.47 -13.72
CA LEU A 193 9.47 14.37 -14.61
C LEU A 193 9.23 13.75 -15.99
N ALA A 194 10.25 13.09 -16.55
CA ALA A 194 10.11 12.37 -17.81
C ALA A 194 9.09 11.23 -17.69
N ALA A 195 9.15 10.45 -16.62
CA ALA A 195 8.28 9.31 -16.40
C ALA A 195 6.82 9.75 -16.18
N LEU A 196 6.57 10.81 -15.40
CA LEU A 196 5.24 11.40 -15.20
C LEU A 196 4.61 11.91 -16.51
N ASN A 197 5.41 12.40 -17.45
CA ASN A 197 4.92 12.90 -18.73
C ASN A 197 4.74 11.80 -19.78
N THR A 198 5.66 10.83 -19.83
CA THR A 198 5.74 9.83 -20.91
C THR A 198 5.13 8.49 -20.57
N GLY A 199 4.87 8.23 -19.29
CA GLY A 199 4.45 6.90 -18.85
C GLY A 199 5.59 5.87 -18.79
N SER A 200 6.84 6.27 -19.01
CA SER A 200 7.98 5.35 -19.08
C SER A 200 9.10 5.79 -18.14
N LEU A 201 9.47 4.92 -17.22
CA LEU A 201 10.62 5.11 -16.34
C LEU A 201 11.83 4.38 -16.90
N TYR A 202 12.91 5.12 -17.17
CA TYR A 202 14.18 4.58 -17.65
C TYR A 202 15.24 4.65 -16.56
N SER A 203 16.24 3.78 -16.62
CA SER A 203 17.47 3.88 -15.84
C SER A 203 18.38 4.96 -16.41
N ARG A 204 19.46 5.27 -15.67
CA ARG A 204 20.51 6.19 -16.15
C ARG A 204 21.15 5.74 -17.47
N ASP A 205 21.28 4.43 -17.66
CA ASP A 205 21.83 3.82 -18.87
C ASP A 205 20.78 3.64 -19.98
N LYS A 206 19.61 4.30 -19.84
CA LYS A 206 18.47 4.27 -20.76
C LYS A 206 17.78 2.90 -20.89
N THR A 207 17.96 2.01 -19.91
CA THR A 207 17.21 0.76 -19.82
C THR A 207 15.79 1.05 -19.35
N LEU A 208 14.76 0.53 -20.00
CA LEU A 208 13.39 0.67 -19.52
C LEU A 208 13.23 -0.10 -18.19
N LEU A 209 12.88 0.60 -17.12
CA LEU A 209 12.64 0.03 -15.80
C LEU A 209 11.16 -0.30 -15.58
N ALA A 210 10.27 0.60 -16.02
CA ALA A 210 8.84 0.40 -15.93
C ALA A 210 8.09 1.18 -17.02
N SER A 211 6.93 0.66 -17.42
CA SER A 211 5.99 1.35 -18.29
C SER A 211 4.62 1.36 -17.63
N PHE A 212 3.93 2.48 -17.75
CA PHE A 212 2.64 2.73 -17.13
C PHE A 212 1.87 3.78 -17.93
N PRO A 213 0.55 3.89 -17.70
CA PRO A 213 -0.28 4.89 -18.35
C PRO A 213 0.27 6.31 -18.22
N GLY A 214 0.25 7.08 -19.30
CA GLY A 214 0.62 8.50 -19.24
C GLY A 214 -0.37 9.33 -18.42
N ARG A 215 0.00 10.56 -18.02
CA ARG A 215 -0.87 11.47 -17.23
C ARG A 215 -2.27 11.67 -17.82
N ASN A 216 -2.42 11.55 -19.14
CA ASN A 216 -3.69 11.74 -19.84
C ASN A 216 -4.64 10.53 -19.75
N GLU A 217 -4.15 9.38 -19.28
CA GLU A 217 -4.95 8.16 -19.15
C GLU A 217 -5.72 8.10 -17.83
N TYR A 218 -5.37 8.94 -16.85
CA TYR A 218 -6.15 9.09 -15.63
C TYR A 218 -7.49 9.74 -15.94
N ILE A 219 -8.58 9.11 -15.51
CA ILE A 219 -9.95 9.52 -15.82
C ILE A 219 -10.40 10.63 -14.86
N THR A 220 -10.07 10.49 -13.58
CA THR A 220 -10.50 11.36 -12.48
C THR A 220 -9.65 12.64 -12.43
N PRO A 221 -10.27 13.84 -12.33
CA PRO A 221 -9.54 15.11 -12.22
C PRO A 221 -8.54 15.15 -11.06
N GLN A 222 -8.91 14.57 -9.92
CA GLN A 222 -8.07 14.52 -8.71
C GLN A 222 -6.68 13.93 -8.99
N PHE A 223 -6.58 12.82 -9.73
CA PHE A 223 -5.29 12.22 -10.08
C PHE A 223 -4.46 13.17 -10.93
N ARG A 224 -5.07 13.77 -11.97
CA ARG A 224 -4.38 14.71 -12.87
C ARG A 224 -3.87 15.96 -12.15
N GLU A 225 -4.61 16.44 -11.15
CA GLU A 225 -4.26 17.60 -10.31
C GLU A 225 -3.11 17.25 -9.35
N VAL A 226 -3.20 16.11 -8.66
CA VAL A 226 -2.14 15.63 -7.76
C VAL A 226 -0.83 15.43 -8.52
N PHE A 227 -0.85 14.80 -9.70
CA PHE A 227 0.34 14.64 -10.52
C PHE A 227 0.91 15.97 -11.03
N ALA A 228 0.06 16.97 -11.28
CA ALA A 228 0.52 18.34 -11.60
C ALA A 228 1.29 18.95 -10.43
N ALA A 229 0.72 18.84 -9.22
CA ALA A 229 1.32 19.36 -8.01
C ALA A 229 2.65 18.66 -7.72
N ILE A 230 2.72 17.34 -7.88
CA ILE A 230 3.95 16.55 -7.74
C ILE A 230 5.01 17.01 -8.74
N ALA A 231 4.66 17.20 -10.02
CA ALA A 231 5.61 17.69 -11.03
C ALA A 231 6.21 19.05 -10.63
N ASN A 232 5.39 19.97 -10.12
CA ASN A 232 5.86 21.27 -9.62
C ASN A 232 6.79 21.12 -8.42
N LEU A 233 6.48 20.22 -7.48
CA LEU A 233 7.33 19.93 -6.32
C LEU A 233 8.66 19.31 -6.74
N VAL A 234 8.69 18.41 -7.73
CA VAL A 234 9.93 17.82 -8.25
C VAL A 234 10.80 18.88 -8.92
N VAL A 235 10.21 19.81 -9.69
CA VAL A 235 10.95 20.95 -10.27
C VAL A 235 11.54 21.84 -9.17
N LYS A 236 10.75 22.16 -8.14
CA LYS A 236 11.22 22.95 -6.99
C LYS A 236 12.35 22.24 -6.24
N MET A 237 12.19 20.96 -5.95
CA MET A 237 13.20 20.13 -5.31
C MET A 237 14.50 20.15 -6.12
N LYS A 238 14.44 19.96 -7.45
CA LYS A 238 15.62 20.04 -8.32
C LYS A 238 16.32 21.41 -8.21
N ARG A 239 15.55 22.50 -8.16
CA ARG A 239 16.10 23.86 -7.98
C ARG A 239 16.80 24.01 -6.62
N ASP A 240 16.19 23.53 -5.54
CA ASP A 240 16.78 23.59 -4.20
C ASP A 240 18.11 22.80 -4.14
N VAL A 241 18.22 21.69 -4.87
CA VAL A 241 19.47 20.91 -5.01
C VAL A 241 20.56 21.69 -5.75
N VAL A 242 20.20 22.43 -6.80
CA VAL A 242 21.14 23.30 -7.53
C VAL A 242 21.59 24.48 -6.67
N GLU A 243 20.67 25.09 -5.92
CA GLU A 243 20.98 26.19 -5.00
C GLU A 243 21.89 25.73 -3.85
N PHE A 244 21.66 24.54 -3.29
CA PHE A 244 22.55 23.93 -2.30
C PHE A 244 23.97 23.73 -2.86
N GLU A 245 24.09 23.20 -4.08
CA GLU A 245 25.39 23.01 -4.75
C GLU A 245 26.12 24.34 -4.92
N ALA A 246 25.40 25.38 -5.37
CA ALA A 246 25.97 26.72 -5.55
C ALA A 246 26.42 27.34 -4.23
N LEU A 247 25.61 27.24 -3.16
CA LEU A 247 25.98 27.69 -1.82
C LEU A 247 27.27 27.01 -1.36
N PHE A 248 27.33 25.68 -1.43
CA PHE A 248 28.52 24.94 -1.03
C PHE A 248 29.77 25.36 -1.81
N MET A 249 29.67 25.48 -3.14
CA MET A 249 30.80 25.87 -3.98
C MET A 249 31.30 27.30 -3.70
N SER A 250 30.43 28.17 -3.20
CA SER A 250 30.80 29.54 -2.80
C SER A 250 31.54 29.61 -1.46
N VAL A 251 31.32 28.64 -0.57
CA VAL A 251 31.86 28.66 0.80
C VAL A 251 33.07 27.73 0.99
N VAL A 252 33.15 26.64 0.23
CA VAL A 252 34.26 25.68 0.30
C VAL A 252 35.07 25.69 -0.99
N SER A 253 36.22 26.37 -0.96
CA SER A 253 37.13 26.45 -2.12
C SER A 253 37.96 25.16 -2.31
N GLY A 254 38.20 24.78 -3.57
CA GLY A 254 39.12 23.67 -3.91
C GLY A 254 38.58 22.26 -3.72
N TYR A 255 37.33 22.09 -3.30
CA TYR A 255 36.70 20.79 -3.11
C TYR A 255 36.37 20.11 -4.45
N ARG A 256 36.91 18.91 -4.71
CA ARG A 256 36.79 18.24 -6.01
C ARG A 256 36.27 16.80 -5.98
N HIS A 257 36.01 16.23 -4.80
CA HIS A 257 36.02 14.77 -4.68
C HIS A 257 34.74 14.08 -4.17
N HIS A 258 33.82 14.68 -3.39
CA HIS A 258 32.58 13.98 -2.99
C HIS A 258 31.32 14.87 -2.92
N LEU A 259 30.44 14.77 -3.92
CA LEU A 259 29.21 15.58 -4.03
C LEU A 259 28.01 14.97 -3.28
N ASN A 260 28.21 14.38 -2.09
CA ASN A 260 27.09 13.96 -1.23
C ASN A 260 26.91 14.93 -0.06
N PHE A 261 25.66 15.07 0.39
CA PHE A 261 25.29 16.08 1.39
C PHE A 261 26.07 15.91 2.71
N TYR A 262 26.24 14.67 3.17
CA TYR A 262 26.99 14.38 4.40
C TYR A 262 28.42 14.90 4.36
N ALA A 263 29.19 14.49 3.35
CA ALA A 263 30.61 14.85 3.23
C ALA A 263 30.77 16.37 3.07
N MET A 264 29.87 16.99 2.30
CA MET A 264 29.84 18.43 2.10
C MET A 264 29.55 19.17 3.42
N LEU A 265 28.53 18.76 4.16
CA LEU A 265 28.18 19.39 5.43
C LEU A 265 29.27 19.22 6.49
N VAL A 266 29.80 18.00 6.67
CA VAL A 266 30.86 17.73 7.65
C VAL A 266 32.16 18.49 7.32
N SER A 267 32.53 18.59 6.04
CA SER A 267 33.71 19.36 5.64
C SER A 267 33.57 20.86 5.88
N SER A 268 32.32 21.35 5.88
CA SER A 268 31.99 22.76 6.12
C SER A 268 32.04 23.11 7.61
N ALA A 269 31.64 22.19 8.50
CA ALA A 269 31.50 22.45 9.94
C ALA A 269 32.76 23.03 10.63
N GLY A 270 33.97 22.82 10.08
CA GLY A 270 35.22 23.37 10.62
C GLY A 270 35.88 24.47 9.77
N SER A 271 35.30 24.85 8.64
CA SER A 271 35.94 25.70 7.62
C SER A 271 35.12 26.90 7.16
N THR A 272 33.86 27.02 7.61
CA THR A 272 32.96 28.13 7.27
C THR A 272 32.22 28.68 8.52
N SER A 273 31.51 29.80 8.37
CA SER A 273 30.68 30.39 9.43
C SER A 273 29.49 29.49 9.81
N SER A 274 29.02 29.63 11.05
CA SER A 274 27.81 28.95 11.55
C SER A 274 26.60 29.19 10.65
N ASP A 275 26.40 30.44 10.19
CA ASP A 275 25.30 30.81 9.27
C ASP A 275 25.32 30.02 7.95
N ASN A 276 26.51 29.73 7.43
CA ASN A 276 26.66 28.94 6.20
C ASN A 276 26.36 27.46 6.45
N VAL A 277 26.79 26.92 7.59
CA VAL A 277 26.44 25.53 7.99
C VAL A 277 24.93 25.42 8.21
N GLN A 278 24.31 26.41 8.86
CA GLN A 278 22.87 26.44 9.10
C GLN A 278 22.12 26.50 7.76
N SER A 279 22.55 27.37 6.85
CA SER A 279 21.96 27.49 5.51
C SER A 279 22.02 26.16 4.73
N MET A 280 23.12 25.40 4.85
CA MET A 280 23.22 24.07 4.24
C MET A 280 22.19 23.10 4.82
N VAL A 281 22.06 23.06 6.15
CA VAL A 281 21.05 22.21 6.81
C VAL A 281 19.63 22.62 6.42
N ASP A 282 19.34 23.93 6.35
CA ASP A 282 18.04 24.44 5.94
C ASP A 282 17.68 24.05 4.49
N PHE A 283 18.67 24.02 3.59
CA PHE A 283 18.47 23.52 2.24
C PHE A 283 18.18 22.01 2.22
N MET A 284 18.90 21.22 3.02
CA MET A 284 18.66 19.78 3.15
C MET A 284 17.23 19.51 3.66
N ASP A 285 16.80 20.21 4.71
CA ASP A 285 15.45 20.10 5.25
C ASP A 285 14.37 20.57 4.28
N ARG A 286 14.66 21.59 3.46
CA ARG A 286 13.75 22.05 2.41
C ARG A 286 13.54 20.99 1.33
N ILE A 287 14.62 20.31 0.92
CA ILE A 287 14.57 19.19 -0.02
C ILE A 287 13.81 18.01 0.59
N ASP A 288 14.13 17.64 1.84
CA ASP A 288 13.48 16.54 2.54
C ASP A 288 11.97 16.82 2.76
N SER A 289 11.62 18.04 3.14
CA SER A 289 10.24 18.50 3.25
C SER A 289 9.52 18.48 1.91
N GLY A 290 10.20 18.87 0.82
CA GLY A 290 9.65 18.79 -0.54
C GLY A 290 9.30 17.35 -0.95
N ARG A 291 10.16 16.37 -0.62
CA ARG A 291 9.86 14.94 -0.81
C ARG A 291 8.69 14.50 0.04
N ASN A 292 8.64 14.88 1.32
CA ASN A 292 7.51 14.56 2.20
C ASN A 292 6.18 15.13 1.69
N GLN A 293 6.18 16.32 1.08
CA GLN A 293 4.99 16.87 0.43
C GLN A 293 4.55 16.02 -0.77
N ILE A 294 5.50 15.52 -1.57
CA ILE A 294 5.22 14.58 -2.67
C ILE A 294 4.59 13.28 -2.13
N LEU A 295 5.21 12.66 -1.13
CA LEU A 295 4.72 11.42 -0.52
C LEU A 295 3.34 11.59 0.13
N SER A 296 3.11 12.73 0.79
CA SER A 296 1.80 13.07 1.36
C SER A 296 0.72 13.18 0.28
N LEU A 297 1.00 13.88 -0.83
CA LEU A 297 0.08 13.98 -1.96
C LEU A 297 -0.23 12.59 -2.58
N LEU A 298 0.78 11.74 -2.74
CA LEU A 298 0.61 10.36 -3.21
C LEU A 298 -0.28 9.55 -2.27
N ASN A 299 -0.12 9.70 -0.95
CA ASN A 299 -0.95 9.03 0.04
C ASN A 299 -2.43 9.45 -0.05
N THR A 300 -2.74 10.71 -0.43
CA THR A 300 -4.14 11.13 -0.64
C THR A 300 -4.85 10.35 -1.75
N LEU A 301 -4.10 9.82 -2.73
CA LEU A 301 -4.63 8.97 -3.80
C LEU A 301 -4.83 7.51 -3.35
N LEU A 302 -4.18 7.10 -2.26
CA LEU A 302 -4.23 5.72 -1.74
C LEU A 302 -5.27 5.54 -0.65
N ASP A 303 -5.58 6.59 0.10
CA ASP A 303 -6.52 6.58 1.22
C ASP A 303 -7.90 5.99 0.88
N PRO A 304 -8.52 6.29 -0.27
CA PRO A 304 -9.80 5.69 -0.65
C PRO A 304 -9.72 4.18 -0.91
N SER A 305 -8.51 3.61 -1.05
CA SER A 305 -8.29 2.24 -1.52
C SER A 305 -7.68 1.29 -0.49
N GLY A 306 -7.34 1.79 0.70
CA GLY A 306 -6.66 1.02 1.76
C GLY A 306 -5.34 0.41 1.31
N GLY A 307 -4.62 1.09 0.40
CA GLY A 307 -3.29 0.68 -0.07
C GLY A 307 -2.18 1.02 0.92
N GLU A 308 -1.04 0.34 0.80
CA GLU A 308 0.15 0.64 1.61
C GLU A 308 0.62 2.09 1.38
N ARG A 309 0.77 2.85 2.46
CA ARG A 309 1.19 4.26 2.40
C ARG A 309 2.69 4.38 2.19
N PHE A 310 3.11 5.44 1.52
CA PHE A 310 4.49 5.87 1.53
C PHE A 310 4.86 6.41 2.90
N SER A 311 6.00 5.95 3.43
CA SER A 311 6.54 6.43 4.70
C SER A 311 7.20 7.79 4.53
N PRO A 312 6.93 8.77 5.41
CA PRO A 312 7.66 10.03 5.38
C PRO A 312 9.14 9.82 5.71
N ILE A 313 9.99 10.64 5.12
CA ILE A 313 11.41 10.69 5.44
C ILE A 313 11.65 11.60 6.64
N GLU A 314 12.58 11.19 7.50
CA GLU A 314 13.04 12.02 8.61
C GLU A 314 13.88 13.20 8.07
N LEU A 315 13.70 14.39 8.64
CA LEU A 315 14.45 15.57 8.21
C LEU A 315 15.93 15.44 8.59
N SER A 316 16.80 15.90 7.70
CA SER A 316 18.24 15.90 7.93
C SER A 316 18.64 16.61 9.24
N SER A 317 17.99 17.72 9.61
CA SER A 317 18.26 18.41 10.88
C SER A 317 17.90 17.56 12.12
N GLU A 318 16.81 16.81 12.08
CA GLU A 318 16.39 15.93 13.17
C GLU A 318 17.39 14.79 13.37
N ILE A 319 17.87 14.21 12.27
CA ILE A 319 18.90 13.16 12.27
C ILE A 319 20.20 13.69 12.89
N ILE A 320 20.60 14.93 12.53
CA ILE A 320 21.78 15.60 13.10
C ILE A 320 21.59 15.81 14.60
N ARG A 321 20.45 16.35 15.05
CA ARG A 321 20.14 16.57 16.47
C ARG A 321 20.23 15.28 17.28
N LYS A 322 19.70 14.19 16.74
CA LYS A 322 19.74 12.86 17.38
C LYS A 322 21.14 12.22 17.38
N GLY A 323 22.11 12.79 16.65
CA GLY A 323 23.48 12.26 16.61
C GLY A 323 23.59 10.89 15.93
N GLN A 324 22.72 10.60 14.95
CA GLN A 324 22.60 9.26 14.37
C GLN A 324 23.72 8.85 13.40
N PHE A 325 24.75 9.68 13.22
CA PHE A 325 25.87 9.39 12.32
C PHE A 325 27.18 10.04 12.80
N GLY A 326 28.32 9.51 12.31
CA GLY A 326 29.65 10.01 12.69
C GLY A 326 29.90 11.44 12.20
N GLY A 327 30.31 12.34 13.11
CA GLY A 327 30.54 13.75 12.78
C GLY A 327 29.35 14.67 13.05
N ALA A 328 28.20 14.14 13.49
CA ALA A 328 27.06 14.95 13.92
C ALA A 328 27.41 15.90 15.07
N ASP A 329 28.26 15.49 16.02
CA ASP A 329 28.70 16.36 17.13
C ASP A 329 29.44 17.60 16.64
N ARG A 330 30.29 17.48 15.61
CA ARG A 330 30.97 18.62 15.00
C ARG A 330 30.01 19.61 14.37
N ILE A 331 28.95 19.11 13.74
CA ILE A 331 27.92 19.95 13.13
C ILE A 331 27.11 20.64 14.23
N LYS A 332 26.72 19.92 15.29
CA LYS A 332 26.01 20.49 16.44
C LYS A 332 26.85 21.57 17.14
N GLU A 333 28.13 21.34 17.34
CA GLU A 333 29.07 22.33 17.88
C GLU A 333 29.14 23.59 17.01
N ALA A 334 29.27 23.41 15.69
CA ALA A 334 29.30 24.51 14.73
C ALA A 334 28.00 25.32 14.68
N LEU A 335 26.86 24.70 15.01
CA LEU A 335 25.53 25.31 15.03
C LEU A 335 25.07 25.73 16.43
N HIS A 336 25.89 25.51 17.46
CA HIS A 336 25.52 25.72 18.87
C HIS A 336 24.23 24.99 19.28
N TRP A 337 24.00 23.79 18.74
CA TRP A 337 22.88 22.92 19.11
C TRP A 337 23.21 22.10 20.36
N SER A 338 22.21 21.96 21.24
CA SER A 338 22.29 21.19 22.48
C SER A 338 22.29 19.69 22.27
#